data_AF-A0A0E2BDD8-F1
#
_entry.id   AF-A0A0E2BDD8-F1
#
_cell.length_a   1.000
_cell.length_b   1.000
_cell.length_c   1.000
_cell.angle_alpha   90.00
_cell.angle_beta   90.00
_cell.angle_gamma   90.00
#
_symmetry.space_group_name_H-M   'P 1'
#
loop_
_entity.id
_entity.type
_entity.pdbx_description
1 polymer ?
#
loop_
_entity_poly.entity_id
_entity_poly.type
_entity_poly.pdbx_seq_one_letter_code
_entity_poly.pdbx_strand_id
1 'polypeptide(L)'
;MEHILTNPEFLSKFTNELEEDCALISIDIRRSTGLMLKEKNSHSFTMFISTLGEGLKSIILNNFGIFDKFTGDGILAFFPKFFSGEDFILHSAKTAEECHGFFRKYYDESRHLFQTVLKDIG
;
A
#
# COMPACT_ATOMS: atom_id res chain seq x y z
N MET A 1 2.38 7.14 -17.92
CA MET A 1 0.92 7.16 -18.12
C MET A 1 0.52 7.32 -19.60
N GLU A 2 1.24 8.11 -20.41
CA GLU A 2 0.94 8.28 -21.86
C GLU A 2 1.05 6.99 -22.71
N HIS A 3 1.87 6.00 -22.31
CA HIS A 3 1.99 4.74 -23.05
C HIS A 3 0.77 3.79 -22.92
N ILE A 4 -0.03 3.92 -21.86
CA ILE A 4 -1.20 3.04 -21.63
C ILE A 4 -2.34 3.38 -22.60
N LEU A 5 -2.52 4.67 -22.90
CA LEU A 5 -3.57 5.14 -23.81
C LEU A 5 -3.22 4.96 -25.29
N THR A 6 -1.94 4.70 -25.60
CA THR A 6 -1.44 4.61 -26.97
C THR A 6 -1.21 3.17 -27.43
N ASN A 7 -1.35 2.18 -26.55
CA ASN A 7 -1.24 0.76 -26.89
C ASN A 7 -2.57 0.02 -26.60
N PRO A 8 -3.43 -0.17 -27.62
CA PRO A 8 -4.72 -0.86 -27.48
C PRO A 8 -4.60 -2.30 -26.98
N GLU A 9 -3.51 -3.00 -27.33
CA GLU A 9 -3.25 -4.37 -26.89
C GLU A 9 -2.89 -4.42 -25.40
N PHE A 10 -2.22 -3.39 -24.89
CA PHE A 10 -1.93 -3.28 -23.45
C PHE A 10 -3.19 -2.93 -22.66
N LEU A 11 -4.02 -2.00 -23.17
CA LEU A 11 -5.27 -1.60 -22.55
C LEU A 11 -6.25 -2.78 -22.43
N SER A 12 -6.33 -3.64 -23.45
CA SER A 12 -7.24 -4.79 -23.46
C SER A 12 -6.95 -5.79 -22.34
N LYS A 13 -5.70 -5.87 -21.85
CA LYS A 13 -5.31 -6.71 -20.71
C LYS A 13 -5.87 -6.23 -19.37
N PHE A 14 -6.35 -4.99 -19.27
CA PHE A 14 -7.05 -4.48 -18.09
C PHE A 14 -8.57 -4.64 -18.16
N THR A 15 -9.13 -4.79 -19.36
CA THR A 15 -10.59 -4.74 -19.58
C THR A 15 -11.20 -6.09 -19.90
N ASN A 16 -10.41 -7.02 -20.43
CA ASN A 16 -10.89 -8.35 -20.80
C ASN A 16 -10.72 -9.33 -19.62
N GLU A 17 -11.70 -10.22 -19.45
CA GLU A 17 -11.65 -11.34 -18.49
C GLU A 17 -10.71 -12.46 -18.99
N LEU A 18 -9.44 -12.13 -19.20
CA LEU A 18 -8.41 -13.12 -19.48
C LEU A 18 -7.84 -13.62 -18.15
N GLU A 19 -7.62 -14.93 -18.02
CA GLU A 19 -6.85 -15.48 -16.91
C GLU A 19 -5.39 -15.02 -17.03
N GLU A 20 -4.93 -14.26 -16.04
CA GLU A 20 -3.58 -13.73 -15.98
C GLU A 20 -2.95 -14.06 -14.62
N ASP A 21 -1.69 -14.48 -14.65
CA ASP A 21 -0.91 -14.68 -13.43
C ASP A 21 -0.79 -13.34 -12.69
N CYS A 22 -1.17 -13.34 -11.41
CA CYS A 22 -1.18 -12.12 -10.61
C CYS A 22 -0.87 -12.43 -9.15
N ALA A 23 0.04 -11.65 -8.56
CA ALA A 23 0.21 -11.62 -7.12
C ALA A 23 -0.64 -10.50 -6.52
N LEU A 24 -1.26 -10.78 -5.38
CA LEU A 24 -2.09 -9.82 -4.65
C LEU A 24 -1.44 -9.52 -3.31
N ILE A 25 -1.40 -8.24 -2.95
CA ILE A 25 -1.03 -7.80 -1.60
C ILE A 25 -2.24 -7.16 -0.95
N SER A 26 -2.55 -7.65 0.25
CA SER A 26 -3.44 -6.99 1.21
C SER A 26 -2.62 -6.58 2.43
N ILE A 27 -2.57 -5.29 2.73
CA ILE A 27 -1.86 -4.72 3.88
C ILE A 27 -2.92 -4.24 4.87
N ASP A 28 -2.73 -4.57 6.15
CA ASP A 28 -3.60 -4.15 7.25
C ASP A 28 -2.76 -3.55 8.37
N ILE A 29 -3.18 -2.38 8.89
CA ILE A 29 -2.54 -1.74 10.03
C ILE A 29 -3.08 -2.40 11.30
N ARG A 30 -2.26 -3.27 11.89
CA ARG A 30 -2.62 -3.94 13.15
C ARG A 30 -3.05 -2.94 14.22
N ARG A 31 -4.25 -3.18 14.77
CA ARG A 31 -4.85 -2.38 15.85
C ARG A 31 -5.07 -0.92 15.45
N SER A 32 -5.37 -0.65 14.18
CA SER A 32 -5.75 0.66 13.63
C SER A 32 -6.77 1.41 14.51
N THR A 33 -7.83 0.73 14.96
CA THR A 33 -8.84 1.30 15.88
C THR A 33 -8.21 1.72 17.22
N GLY A 34 -7.29 0.92 17.75
CA GLY A 34 -6.57 1.23 18.98
C GLY A 34 -5.61 2.40 18.84
N LEU A 35 -4.97 2.56 17.68
CA LEU A 35 -4.15 3.73 17.35
C LEU A 35 -5.01 4.98 17.28
N MET A 36 -6.14 4.91 16.58
CA MET A 36 -7.10 6.01 16.46
C MET A 36 -7.59 6.51 17.83
N LEU A 37 -7.98 5.60 18.72
CA LEU A 37 -8.48 5.95 20.06
C LEU A 37 -7.40 6.54 20.99
N LYS A 38 -6.12 6.34 20.68
CA LYS A 38 -4.99 6.82 21.48
C LYS A 38 -4.35 8.09 20.93
N GLU A 39 -4.82 8.56 19.79
CA GLU A 39 -4.30 9.76 19.17
C GLU A 39 -4.88 11.01 19.88
N LYS A 40 -4.16 12.13 19.82
CA LYS A 40 -4.49 13.34 20.58
C LYS A 40 -5.77 14.04 20.11
N ASN A 41 -6.05 14.03 18.80
CA ASN A 41 -7.24 14.61 18.18
C ASN A 41 -7.44 14.08 16.74
N SER A 42 -8.70 13.89 16.34
CA SER A 42 -9.07 13.30 15.03
C SER A 42 -8.31 13.86 13.81
N HIS A 43 -7.90 15.13 13.83
CA HIS A 43 -7.11 15.74 12.76
C HIS A 43 -5.69 15.14 12.66
N SER A 44 -4.94 14.96 13.75
CA SER A 44 -3.60 14.37 13.64
C SER A 44 -3.62 12.88 13.32
N PHE A 45 -4.67 12.14 13.70
CA PHE A 45 -4.84 10.76 13.19
C PHE A 45 -5.10 10.73 11.68
N THR A 46 -5.92 11.66 11.17
CA THR A 46 -6.18 11.79 9.74
C THR A 46 -4.89 12.11 8.97
N MET A 47 -4.08 13.06 9.48
CA MET A 47 -2.79 13.36 8.88
C MET A 47 -1.85 12.15 8.90
N PHE A 48 -1.79 11.43 10.03
CA PHE A 48 -0.98 10.22 10.16
C PHE A 48 -1.37 9.18 9.12
N ILE A 49 -2.66 8.84 9.03
CA ILE A 49 -3.13 7.77 8.15
C ILE A 49 -3.01 8.16 6.67
N SER A 50 -3.26 9.42 6.31
CA SER A 50 -3.11 9.90 4.93
C SER A 50 -1.65 9.86 4.47
N THR A 51 -0.71 10.33 5.29
CA THR A 51 0.72 10.29 4.95
C THR A 51 1.25 8.85 4.89
N LEU A 52 0.79 7.97 5.80
CA LEU A 52 1.10 6.56 5.73
C LEU A 52 0.57 5.94 4.43
N GLY A 53 -0.68 6.21 4.07
CA GLY A 53 -1.31 5.72 2.84
C GLY A 53 -0.56 6.14 1.58
N GLU A 54 -0.17 7.41 1.46
CA GLU A 54 0.60 7.89 0.30
C GLU A 54 2.02 7.28 0.25
N GLY A 55 2.68 7.09 1.39
CA GLY A 55 3.98 6.43 1.43
C GLY A 55 3.91 4.96 1.00
N LEU A 56 2.93 4.21 1.50
CA LEU A 56 2.70 2.82 1.10
C LEU A 56 2.33 2.71 -0.40
N LYS A 57 1.46 3.60 -0.89
CA LYS A 57 1.13 3.70 -2.32
C LYS A 57 2.37 3.98 -3.16
N SER A 58 3.24 4.89 -2.74
CA SER A 58 4.49 5.15 -3.45
C SER A 58 5.38 3.90 -3.54
N ILE A 59 5.46 3.10 -2.47
CA ILE A 59 6.24 1.86 -2.46
C ILE A 59 5.67 0.85 -3.46
N ILE A 60 4.34 0.68 -3.49
CA ILE A 60 3.65 -0.20 -4.44
C ILE A 60 3.98 0.20 -5.88
N LEU A 61 3.83 1.49 -6.21
CA LEU A 61 4.08 2.00 -7.56
C LEU A 61 5.56 1.88 -7.96
N ASN A 62 6.49 2.12 -7.03
CA ASN A 62 7.92 1.99 -7.27
C ASN A 62 8.39 0.54 -7.48
N ASN A 63 7.60 -0.44 -7.04
CA ASN A 63 7.85 -1.86 -7.27
C ASN A 63 6.99 -2.43 -8.41
N PHE A 64 6.51 -1.59 -9.33
CA PHE A 64 5.72 -1.99 -10.49
C PHE A 64 4.37 -2.65 -10.12
N GLY A 65 3.82 -2.32 -8.95
CA GLY A 65 2.47 -2.71 -8.57
C GLY A 65 1.40 -1.74 -9.05
N ILE A 66 0.18 -2.24 -9.20
CA ILE A 66 -1.03 -1.46 -9.43
C ILE A 66 -1.71 -1.26 -8.08
N PHE A 67 -1.82 0.00 -7.65
CA PHE A 67 -2.61 0.38 -6.49
C PHE A 67 -4.09 0.39 -6.86
N ASP A 68 -4.93 -0.36 -6.13
CA ASP A 68 -6.38 -0.35 -6.31
C ASP A 68 -7.03 0.66 -5.37
N LYS A 69 -7.00 0.38 -4.06
CA LYS A 69 -7.65 1.24 -3.08
C LYS A 69 -7.03 1.18 -1.69
N PHE A 70 -7.29 2.26 -0.97
CA PHE A 70 -7.15 2.33 0.47
C PHE A 70 -8.47 1.89 1.13
N THR A 71 -8.41 0.95 2.08
CA THR A 71 -9.59 0.40 2.75
C THR A 71 -9.95 1.13 4.05
N GLY A 72 -9.19 2.16 4.43
CA GLY A 72 -9.37 2.94 5.66
C GLY A 72 -8.23 2.71 6.65
N ASP A 73 -7.83 1.46 6.84
CA ASP A 73 -6.69 1.05 7.67
C ASP A 73 -5.77 0.05 6.96
N GLY A 74 -5.94 -0.08 5.65
CA GLY A 74 -5.20 -1.03 4.83
C GLY A 74 -5.16 -0.64 3.37
N ILE A 75 -4.47 -1.45 2.58
CA ILE A 75 -4.30 -1.25 1.14
C ILE A 75 -4.50 -2.58 0.41
N LEU A 76 -5.16 -2.48 -0.74
CA LEU A 76 -5.21 -3.56 -1.72
C LEU A 76 -4.41 -3.15 -2.97
N ALA A 77 -3.54 -4.04 -3.43
CA ALA A 77 -2.73 -3.84 -4.63
C ALA A 77 -2.49 -5.15 -5.38
N PHE A 78 -2.23 -5.01 -6.68
CA PHE A 78 -2.09 -6.11 -7.62
C PHE A 78 -0.76 -6.03 -8.37
N PHE A 79 -0.18 -7.19 -8.64
CA PHE A 79 1.02 -7.35 -9.42
C PHE A 79 0.75 -8.36 -10.53
N PRO A 80 -0.03 -8.00 -11.57
CA PRO A 80 -0.25 -8.90 -12.68
C PRO A 80 1.02 -8.99 -13.51
N LYS A 81 1.31 -10.19 -14.00
CA LYS A 81 2.52 -10.51 -14.75
C LYS A 81 2.72 -9.62 -15.96
N PHE A 82 1.64 -9.31 -16.70
CA PHE A 82 1.72 -8.46 -17.90
C PHE A 82 2.16 -7.01 -17.61
N PHE A 83 1.94 -6.51 -16.39
CA PHE A 83 2.30 -5.14 -15.97
C PHE A 83 3.60 -5.11 -15.18
N SER A 84 3.75 -6.07 -14.27
CA SER A 84 4.83 -6.12 -13.28
C SER A 84 6.03 -6.94 -13.75
N GLY A 85 5.92 -7.63 -14.89
CA GLY A 85 6.97 -8.46 -15.48
C GLY A 85 6.97 -9.91 -14.96
N GLU A 86 7.93 -10.70 -15.44
CA GLU A 86 8.10 -12.11 -15.04
C GLU A 86 8.37 -12.27 -13.53
N ASP A 87 9.01 -11.27 -12.92
CA ASP A 87 9.36 -11.25 -11.50
C ASP A 87 8.24 -10.67 -10.61
N PHE A 88 6.99 -10.65 -11.07
CA PHE A 88 5.85 -10.06 -10.34
C PHE A 88 5.69 -10.56 -8.90
N ILE A 89 6.00 -11.85 -8.65
CA ILE A 89 5.99 -12.42 -7.29
C ILE A 89 7.09 -11.78 -6.43
N LEU A 90 8.31 -11.66 -6.95
CA LEU A 90 9.43 -11.03 -6.24
C LEU A 90 9.15 -9.56 -5.95
N HIS A 91 8.60 -8.83 -6.92
CA HIS A 91 8.16 -7.44 -6.74
C HIS A 91 7.12 -7.32 -5.63
N SER A 92 6.16 -8.25 -5.58
CA SER A 92 5.16 -8.26 -4.51
C SER A 92 5.78 -8.54 -3.14
N ALA A 93 6.70 -9.50 -3.03
CA ALA A 93 7.38 -9.82 -1.77
C ALA A 93 8.25 -8.66 -1.28
N LYS A 94 9.01 -8.04 -2.19
CA LYS A 94 9.82 -6.85 -1.91
C LYS A 94 8.97 -5.67 -1.45
N THR A 95 7.81 -5.45 -2.09
CA THR A 95 6.83 -4.43 -1.68
C THR A 95 6.38 -4.65 -0.23
N ALA A 96 6.04 -5.89 0.13
CA ALA A 96 5.60 -6.20 1.49
C ALA A 96 6.69 -5.88 2.53
N GLU A 97 7.95 -6.24 2.27
CA GLU A 97 9.09 -5.93 3.14
C GLU A 97 9.30 -4.40 3.30
N GLU A 98 9.31 -3.67 2.18
CA GLU A 98 9.50 -2.22 2.17
C GLU A 98 8.35 -1.49 2.89
N CYS A 99 7.11 -1.94 2.71
CA CYS A 99 5.94 -1.41 3.42
C CYS A 99 6.06 -1.58 4.94
N HIS A 100 6.49 -2.76 5.42
CA HIS A 100 6.75 -2.96 6.85
C HIS A 100 7.90 -2.07 7.36
N GLY A 101 8.97 -1.92 6.58
CA GLY A 101 10.09 -1.03 6.90
C GLY A 101 9.65 0.43 7.03
N PHE A 102 8.88 0.90 6.06
CA PHE A 102 8.32 2.25 6.05
C PHE A 102 7.37 2.49 7.22
N PHE A 103 6.45 1.57 7.49
CA PHE A 103 5.53 1.68 8.62
C PHE A 103 6.28 1.84 9.93
N ARG A 104 7.27 0.98 10.21
CA ARG A 104 8.06 1.04 11.45
C ARG A 104 8.74 2.40 11.61
N LYS A 105 9.41 2.87 10.56
CA LYS A 105 10.08 4.17 10.57
C LYS A 105 9.10 5.32 10.82
N TYR A 106 8.02 5.36 10.03
CA TYR A 106 7.05 6.44 10.09
C TYR A 106 6.27 6.47 11.40
N TYR A 107 5.91 5.28 11.93
CA TYR A 107 5.28 5.17 13.24
C TYR A 107 6.19 5.71 14.35
N ASP A 108 7.48 5.35 14.31
CA ASP A 108 8.46 5.80 15.30
C ASP A 108 8.65 7.32 15.29
N GLU A 109 8.75 7.92 14.11
CA GLU A 109 8.81 9.38 13.92
C GLU A 109 7.51 10.07 14.39
N SER A 110 6.38 9.41 14.22
CA SER A 110 5.04 9.91 14.54
C SER A 110 4.59 9.65 15.98
N ARG A 111 5.40 9.01 16.83
CA ARG A 111 5.02 8.67 18.22
C ARG A 111 4.50 9.85 19.03
N HIS A 112 5.00 11.06 18.73
CA HIS A 112 4.60 12.30 19.39
C HIS A 112 3.13 12.70 19.14
N LEU A 113 2.47 12.13 18.12
CA LEU A 113 1.04 12.34 17.82
C LEU A 113 0.11 11.55 18.75
N PHE A 114 0.62 10.52 19.43
CA PHE A 114 -0.18 9.63 20.27
C PHE A 114 -0.07 9.98 21.76
N GLN A 115 -1.18 9.89 22.50
CA GLN A 115 -1.22 10.01 23.96
C GLN A 115 -0.60 8.79 24.65
N THR A 116 -0.70 7.62 24.01
CA THR A 116 -0.05 6.39 24.46
C THR A 116 0.52 5.64 23.27
N VAL A 117 1.83 5.42 23.28
CA VAL A 117 2.53 4.63 22.27
C VAL A 117 2.21 3.15 22.50
N LEU A 118 1.77 2.44 21.46
CA LEU A 118 1.51 1.01 21.52
C LEU A 118 2.79 0.24 21.18
N LYS A 119 3.05 -0.85 21.91
CA LYS A 119 4.06 -1.85 21.54
C LYS A 119 3.44 -2.87 20.58
N ASP A 120 4.28 -3.51 19.76
CA ASP A 120 3.90 -4.56 18.82
C ASP A 120 2.86 -4.13 17.77
N ILE A 121 3.05 -2.91 17.24
CA ILE A 121 2.30 -2.39 16.09
C ILE A 121 3.18 -2.59 14.84
N GLY A 122 2.62 -3.25 13.81
CA GLY A 122 3.31 -3.55 12.56
C GLY A 122 2.80 -4.81 11.89
#